data_AF-A0A2D9GZK4-F1
#
_entry.id   AF-A0A2D9GZK4-F1
#
_cell.length_a   1.000
_cell.length_b   1.000
_cell.length_c   1.000
_cell.angle_alpha   90.00
_cell.angle_beta   90.00
_cell.angle_gamma   90.00
#
_symmetry.space_group_name_H-M   'P 1'
#
loop_
_entity.id
_entity.type
_entity.pdbx_description
1 polymer ?
#
loop_
_entity_poly.entity_id
_entity_poly.type
_entity_poly.pdbx_seq_one_letter_code
_entity_poly.pdbx_strand_id
1 'polypeptide(L)'
;MSTAPRMLFPVTVDPEAIRDHPTDQDRLVHREIVATLQACGVLRMSEADRVDLFDAISGLGDLSKNLWRQLLYALNDLNRLDQDPRMSPVRELLTQLRATSGSSHAVRLVVVGRETAAMHGIDDSTGFQTVDATDIALAASVDRAPSVIDAQSSNFAPGTSRESIAEYVLHPLAARSRSVTVIDPHLFDHLLGTARLRSVNVGGRWTQRVGDHVEWLVSELGAVLPAGATINLVGDYPTERRRDGSMLTKDLARSDITTALEKSLAGRNSPLEVMYTLVQGPKQGVRISNRYLVFDCGFGFLVDHDFYRLGFETVDGPEDFLLSRLGLDHPQRIRDLVSGYANYDPATARLEGKVLVG
;
A
#
# COMPACT_ATOMS: atom_id res chain seq x y z
N MET A 1 -16.54 8.62 15.99
CA MET A 1 -15.45 7.64 15.82
C MET A 1 -14.38 8.32 14.98
N SER A 2 -13.16 8.47 15.49
CA SER A 2 -12.06 9.06 14.71
C SER A 2 -11.65 8.04 13.65
N THR A 3 -11.72 8.41 12.37
CA THR A 3 -11.24 7.57 11.28
C THR A 3 -9.74 7.55 11.35
N ALA A 4 -9.18 6.35 11.61
CA ALA A 4 -7.75 6.14 11.61
C ALA A 4 -7.11 6.72 10.33
N PRO A 5 -5.88 7.22 10.42
CA PRO A 5 -5.16 7.74 9.25
C PRO A 5 -5.01 6.62 8.18
N ARG A 6 -4.71 6.95 6.92
CA ARG A 6 -4.52 5.94 5.85
C ARG A 6 -3.45 6.40 4.87
N MET A 7 -2.65 5.46 4.38
CA MET A 7 -1.59 5.76 3.42
C MET A 7 -2.11 6.09 2.02
N LEU A 8 -3.15 5.36 1.58
CA LEU A 8 -3.96 5.73 0.42
C LEU A 8 -5.32 6.22 0.88
N PHE A 9 -5.73 7.37 0.37
CA PHE A 9 -7.04 7.91 0.68
C PHE A 9 -7.68 8.60 -0.52
N PRO A 10 -9.03 8.69 -0.54
CA PRO A 10 -9.71 9.30 -1.66
C PRO A 10 -9.58 10.82 -1.66
N VAL A 11 -9.19 11.35 -2.81
CA VAL A 11 -9.00 12.77 -3.09
C VAL A 11 -9.94 13.16 -4.22
N THR A 12 -10.58 14.31 -4.13
CA THR A 12 -11.28 14.91 -5.27
C THR A 12 -10.75 16.31 -5.52
N VAL A 13 -10.84 16.77 -6.76
CA VAL A 13 -10.30 18.06 -7.20
C VAL A 13 -11.42 18.83 -7.86
N ASP A 14 -11.77 19.98 -7.27
CA ASP A 14 -12.65 20.97 -7.91
C ASP A 14 -11.97 21.45 -9.20
N PRO A 15 -12.61 21.34 -10.38
CA PRO A 15 -12.08 21.88 -11.62
C PRO A 15 -11.70 23.36 -11.53
N GLU A 16 -12.35 24.16 -10.67
CA GLU A 16 -11.96 25.56 -10.44
C GLU A 16 -10.57 25.70 -9.82
N ALA A 17 -10.13 24.75 -8.99
CA ALA A 17 -8.76 24.74 -8.44
C ALA A 17 -7.69 24.67 -9.54
N ILE A 18 -8.04 24.13 -10.71
CA ILE A 18 -7.18 24.07 -11.90
C ILE A 18 -7.32 25.37 -12.70
N ARG A 19 -8.53 25.90 -12.85
CA ARG A 19 -8.82 27.11 -13.63
C ARG A 19 -8.26 28.39 -13.00
N ASP A 20 -8.12 28.43 -11.67
CA ASP A 20 -7.46 29.51 -10.95
C ASP A 20 -5.97 29.69 -11.33
N HIS A 21 -5.37 28.68 -11.98
CA HIS A 21 -3.95 28.57 -12.27
C HIS A 21 -3.68 28.20 -13.75
N PRO A 22 -4.16 28.98 -14.73
CA PRO A 22 -4.19 28.53 -16.12
C PRO A 22 -2.82 28.55 -16.83
N THR A 23 -1.83 29.28 -16.30
CA THR A 23 -0.58 29.56 -17.00
C THR A 23 0.57 28.66 -16.54
N ASP A 24 1.63 28.56 -17.34
CA ASP A 24 2.83 27.83 -16.94
C ASP A 24 3.63 28.53 -15.82
N GLN A 25 3.33 29.79 -15.51
CA GLN A 25 3.86 30.46 -14.31
C GLN A 25 3.32 29.80 -13.03
N ASP A 26 2.13 29.22 -13.09
CA ASP A 26 1.47 28.51 -11.99
C ASP A 26 1.92 27.05 -11.83
N ARG A 27 2.92 26.61 -12.61
CA ARG A 27 3.37 25.21 -12.65
C ARG A 27 3.69 24.63 -11.27
N LEU A 28 4.19 25.44 -10.34
CA LEU A 28 4.48 24.99 -8.97
C LEU A 28 3.20 24.52 -8.26
N VAL A 29 2.09 25.22 -8.41
CA VAL A 29 0.81 24.84 -7.79
C VAL A 29 0.33 23.50 -8.35
N HIS A 30 0.36 23.32 -9.67
CA HIS A 30 0.02 22.04 -10.30
C HIS A 30 0.94 20.91 -9.84
N ARG A 31 2.23 21.18 -9.64
CA ARG A 31 3.18 20.19 -9.12
C ARG A 31 2.83 19.74 -7.72
N GLU A 32 2.38 20.62 -6.83
CA GLU A 32 1.99 20.23 -5.46
C GLU A 32 0.75 19.32 -5.46
N ILE A 33 -0.27 19.64 -6.26
CA ILE A 33 -1.44 18.78 -6.40
C ILE A 33 -1.02 17.42 -6.96
N VAL A 34 -0.22 17.42 -8.03
CA VAL A 34 0.24 16.20 -8.70
C VAL A 34 1.10 15.35 -7.77
N ALA A 35 2.03 15.96 -7.03
CA ALA A 35 2.89 15.28 -6.07
C ALA A 35 2.05 14.64 -4.94
N THR A 36 1.05 15.36 -4.42
CA THR A 36 0.13 14.83 -3.41
C THR A 36 -0.66 13.64 -3.94
N LEU A 37 -1.25 13.77 -5.13
CA LEU A 37 -2.01 12.70 -5.77
C LEU A 37 -1.13 11.48 -6.06
N GLN A 38 0.11 11.67 -6.51
CA GLN A 38 1.07 10.57 -6.68
C GLN A 38 1.44 9.92 -5.35
N ALA A 39 1.69 10.72 -4.32
CA ALA A 39 2.15 10.25 -3.03
C ALA A 39 1.10 9.41 -2.29
N CYS A 40 -0.16 9.85 -2.24
CA CYS A 40 -1.17 9.23 -1.36
C CYS A 40 -2.62 9.25 -1.91
N GLY A 41 -2.87 9.93 -3.04
CA GLY A 41 -4.22 10.12 -3.54
C GLY A 41 -4.80 8.95 -4.34
N VAL A 42 -6.06 8.63 -4.09
CA VAL A 42 -6.95 7.97 -5.06
C VAL A 42 -7.85 9.06 -5.63
N LEU A 43 -7.69 9.42 -6.90
CA LEU A 43 -8.49 10.47 -7.50
C LEU A 43 -9.91 9.96 -7.77
N ARG A 44 -10.89 10.48 -7.04
CA ARG A 44 -12.32 10.20 -7.21
C ARG A 44 -13.01 11.37 -7.90
N MET A 45 -13.80 11.06 -8.92
CA MET A 45 -14.56 12.04 -9.68
C MET A 45 -15.93 11.50 -10.06
N SER A 46 -16.94 12.37 -9.97
CA SER A 46 -18.24 12.13 -10.59
C SER A 46 -18.12 12.22 -12.12
N GLU A 47 -19.14 11.78 -12.86
CA GLU A 47 -19.14 11.92 -14.33
C GLU A 47 -19.11 13.39 -14.77
N ALA A 48 -19.81 14.27 -14.05
CA ALA A 48 -19.83 15.70 -14.32
C ALA A 48 -18.46 16.34 -14.05
N ASP A 49 -17.88 16.10 -12.86
CA ASP A 49 -16.56 16.64 -12.52
C ASP A 49 -15.47 16.11 -13.45
N ARG A 50 -15.61 14.88 -13.96
CA ARG A 50 -14.66 14.32 -14.93
C ARG A 50 -14.61 15.19 -16.18
N VAL A 51 -15.77 15.47 -16.80
CA VAL A 51 -15.84 16.32 -18.01
C VAL A 51 -15.25 17.69 -17.71
N ASP A 52 -15.68 18.31 -16.62
CA ASP A 52 -15.24 19.65 -16.24
C ASP A 52 -13.74 19.72 -15.93
N LEU A 53 -13.16 18.67 -15.32
CA LEU A 53 -11.74 18.56 -15.04
C LEU A 53 -10.92 18.42 -16.32
N PHE A 54 -11.36 17.58 -17.28
CA PHE A 54 -10.67 17.46 -18.57
C PHE A 54 -10.72 18.77 -19.37
N ASP A 55 -11.84 19.50 -19.29
CA ASP A 55 -11.97 20.82 -19.90
C ASP A 55 -11.04 21.84 -19.21
N ALA A 56 -10.98 21.83 -17.88
CA ALA A 56 -10.06 22.67 -17.12
C ALA A 56 -8.59 22.40 -17.48
N ILE A 57 -8.19 21.12 -17.56
CA ILE A 57 -6.84 20.71 -17.97
C ILE A 57 -6.54 21.14 -19.41
N SER A 58 -7.53 21.10 -20.30
CA SER A 58 -7.38 21.53 -21.70
C SER A 58 -7.09 23.03 -21.82
N GLY A 59 -7.58 23.84 -20.88
CA GLY A 59 -7.31 25.26 -20.77
C GLY A 59 -5.92 25.64 -20.22
N LEU A 60 -5.14 24.68 -19.71
CA LEU A 60 -3.82 24.94 -19.14
C LEU A 60 -2.73 25.21 -20.20
N GLY A 61 -1.67 25.91 -19.77
CA GLY A 61 -0.38 25.96 -20.47
C GLY A 61 0.22 24.57 -20.71
N ASP A 62 1.09 24.44 -21.72
CA ASP A 62 1.56 23.14 -22.22
C ASP A 62 2.31 22.32 -21.17
N LEU A 63 3.11 22.95 -20.32
CA LEU A 63 3.86 22.23 -19.28
C LEU A 63 2.92 21.65 -18.22
N SER A 64 1.97 22.46 -17.73
CA SER A 64 1.01 22.03 -16.71
C SER A 64 0.00 21.01 -17.27
N LYS A 65 -0.44 21.20 -18.51
CA LYS A 65 -1.28 20.23 -19.24
C LYS A 65 -0.61 18.87 -19.38
N ASN A 66 0.66 18.84 -19.77
CA ASN A 66 1.42 17.60 -19.89
C ASN A 66 1.62 16.91 -18.54
N LEU A 67 1.85 17.67 -17.47
CA LEU A 67 1.97 17.15 -16.11
C LEU A 67 0.68 16.42 -15.69
N TRP A 68 -0.48 17.06 -15.88
CA TRP A 68 -1.78 16.45 -15.55
C TRP A 68 -2.11 15.22 -16.40
N ARG A 69 -1.80 15.25 -17.70
CA ARG A 69 -1.98 14.08 -18.57
C ARG A 69 -1.15 12.89 -18.06
N GLN A 70 0.14 13.11 -17.79
CA GLN A 70 1.03 12.07 -17.25
C GLN A 70 0.51 11.52 -15.92
N LEU A 71 0.04 12.39 -15.02
CA LEU A 71 -0.58 11.97 -13.78
C LEU A 71 -1.81 11.08 -14.02
N LEU A 72 -2.76 11.51 -14.85
CA LEU A 72 -4.01 10.77 -15.07
C LEU A 72 -3.75 9.40 -15.71
N TYR A 73 -2.82 9.31 -16.67
CA TYR A 73 -2.37 8.03 -17.21
C TYR A 73 -1.76 7.15 -16.11
N ALA A 74 -0.85 7.69 -15.31
CA ALA A 74 -0.23 6.94 -14.21
C ALA A 74 -1.27 6.47 -13.17
N LEU A 75 -2.18 7.33 -12.72
CA LEU A 75 -3.22 6.95 -11.75
C LEU A 75 -4.15 5.88 -12.31
N ASN A 76 -4.49 5.95 -13.60
CA ASN A 76 -5.28 4.92 -14.27
C ASN A 76 -4.55 3.58 -14.29
N ASP A 77 -3.29 3.56 -14.73
CA ASP A 77 -2.47 2.34 -14.80
C ASP A 77 -2.25 1.71 -13.42
N LEU A 78 -2.24 2.53 -12.36
CA LEU A 78 -2.08 2.11 -10.97
C LEU A 78 -3.41 1.81 -10.25
N ASN A 79 -4.56 1.77 -10.94
CA ASN A 79 -5.91 1.59 -10.36
C ASN A 79 -6.29 2.60 -9.26
N ARG A 80 -5.78 3.83 -9.36
CA ARG A 80 -6.00 4.95 -8.42
C ARG A 80 -6.90 6.04 -9.00
N LEU A 81 -7.56 5.78 -10.12
CA LEU A 81 -8.57 6.65 -10.72
C LEU A 81 -9.96 6.00 -10.57
N ASP A 82 -10.78 6.55 -9.66
CA ASP A 82 -12.15 6.09 -9.41
C ASP A 82 -13.16 7.00 -10.11
N GLN A 83 -13.92 6.41 -11.03
CA GLN A 83 -15.05 7.05 -11.68
C GLN A 83 -16.33 6.41 -11.12
N ASP A 84 -16.88 6.96 -10.03
CA ASP A 84 -18.11 6.45 -9.41
C ASP A 84 -19.30 7.28 -9.90
N PRO A 85 -20.22 6.72 -10.71
CA PRO A 85 -21.37 7.45 -11.23
C PRO A 85 -22.36 7.87 -10.13
N ARG A 86 -22.23 7.34 -8.91
CA ARG A 86 -23.07 7.69 -7.76
C ARG A 86 -22.46 8.81 -6.90
N MET A 87 -21.24 9.25 -7.23
CA MET A 87 -20.60 10.34 -6.52
C MET A 87 -21.25 11.67 -6.91
N SER A 88 -21.65 12.46 -5.92
CA SER A 88 -22.09 13.83 -6.14
C SER A 88 -20.95 14.70 -6.66
N PRO A 89 -21.24 15.70 -7.52
CA PRO A 89 -20.25 16.70 -7.92
C PRO A 89 -19.60 17.39 -6.72
N VAL A 90 -18.35 17.87 -6.87
CA VAL A 90 -17.57 18.46 -5.77
C VAL A 90 -18.34 19.57 -5.04
N ARG A 91 -19.03 20.45 -5.79
CA ARG A 91 -19.82 21.54 -5.21
C ARG A 91 -21.00 21.06 -4.34
N GLU A 92 -21.65 19.99 -4.76
CA GLU A 92 -22.74 19.38 -3.98
C GLU A 92 -22.19 18.68 -2.75
N LEU A 93 -21.09 17.92 -2.89
CA LEU A 93 -20.37 17.28 -1.78
C LEU A 93 -20.01 18.31 -0.69
N LEU A 94 -19.43 19.45 -1.08
CA LEU A 94 -19.06 20.52 -0.17
C LEU A 94 -20.27 21.16 0.54
N THR A 95 -21.41 21.25 -0.15
CA THR A 95 -22.67 21.74 0.44
C THR A 95 -23.20 20.74 1.46
N GLN A 96 -23.17 19.43 1.15
CA GLN A 96 -23.60 18.36 2.05
C GLN A 96 -22.72 18.29 3.30
N LEU A 97 -21.39 18.43 3.16
CA LEU A 97 -20.45 18.47 4.29
C LEU A 97 -20.76 19.59 5.30
N ARG A 98 -21.34 20.71 4.86
CA ARG A 98 -21.80 21.77 5.78
C ARG A 98 -23.15 21.47 6.42
N ALA A 99 -24.05 20.85 5.67
CA ALA A 99 -25.46 20.69 6.05
C ALA A 99 -25.67 19.52 7.02
N THR A 100 -24.87 18.45 6.89
CA THR A 100 -25.03 17.23 7.67
C THR A 100 -23.75 16.91 8.42
N SER A 101 -23.78 17.12 9.74
CA SER A 101 -22.77 16.56 10.64
C SER A 101 -22.82 15.03 10.53
N GLY A 102 -21.78 14.41 9.97
CA GLY A 102 -21.66 12.96 9.87
C GLY A 102 -22.07 12.31 8.54
N SER A 103 -22.24 13.06 7.43
CA SER A 103 -22.46 12.43 6.12
C SER A 103 -21.17 12.27 5.30
N SER A 104 -20.85 11.01 5.01
CA SER A 104 -19.96 10.53 3.93
C SER A 104 -18.44 10.72 4.14
N HIS A 105 -17.81 9.66 4.64
CA HIS A 105 -16.36 9.40 4.55
C HIS A 105 -15.88 9.05 3.12
N ALA A 106 -16.63 9.43 2.08
CA ALA A 106 -16.34 9.02 0.71
C ALA A 106 -15.06 9.67 0.15
N VAL A 107 -14.67 10.82 0.69
CA VAL A 107 -13.49 11.61 0.31
C VAL A 107 -12.79 12.08 1.59
N ARG A 108 -11.47 12.01 1.62
CA ARG A 108 -10.61 12.47 2.73
C ARG A 108 -9.98 13.83 2.47
N LEU A 109 -9.78 14.19 1.20
CA LEU A 109 -9.23 15.48 0.78
C LEU A 109 -9.99 16.03 -0.43
N VAL A 110 -10.41 17.28 -0.34
CA VAL A 110 -10.99 18.06 -1.44
C VAL A 110 -10.05 19.20 -1.76
N VAL A 111 -9.49 19.22 -2.97
CA VAL A 111 -8.70 20.35 -3.46
C VAL A 111 -9.66 21.33 -4.12
N VAL A 112 -9.71 22.57 -3.63
CA VAL A 112 -10.69 23.58 -4.06
C VAL A 112 -10.03 24.82 -4.65
N GLY A 113 -10.79 25.53 -5.50
CA GLY A 113 -10.43 26.86 -5.97
C GLY A 113 -10.61 27.94 -4.89
N ARG A 114 -10.10 29.14 -5.14
CA ARG A 114 -10.08 30.27 -4.20
C ARG A 114 -11.47 30.74 -3.81
N GLU A 115 -12.40 30.83 -4.77
CA GLU A 115 -13.78 31.23 -4.50
C GLU A 115 -14.45 30.22 -3.56
N THR A 116 -14.33 28.93 -3.87
CA THR A 116 -14.83 27.84 -3.03
C THR A 116 -14.20 27.87 -1.63
N ALA A 117 -12.88 28.03 -1.53
CA ALA A 117 -12.18 28.14 -0.26
C ALA A 117 -12.68 29.32 0.59
N ALA A 118 -12.85 30.50 -0.02
CA ALA A 118 -13.36 31.69 0.65
C ALA A 118 -14.79 31.48 1.18
N MET A 119 -15.66 30.80 0.41
CA MET A 119 -16.99 30.43 0.88
C MET A 119 -16.94 29.53 2.12
N HIS A 120 -15.91 28.70 2.24
CA HIS A 120 -15.69 27.79 3.38
C HIS A 120 -14.96 28.47 4.56
N GLY A 121 -14.56 29.74 4.42
CA GLY A 121 -13.82 30.46 5.46
C GLY A 121 -12.36 30.02 5.56
N ILE A 122 -11.82 29.40 4.52
CA ILE A 122 -10.40 29.02 4.42
C ILE A 122 -9.63 30.26 3.99
N ASP A 123 -8.69 30.70 4.82
CA ASP A 123 -7.80 31.80 4.49
C ASP A 123 -6.57 31.31 3.71
N ASP A 124 -5.99 32.17 2.87
CA ASP A 124 -4.82 31.83 2.05
C ASP A 124 -3.54 31.52 2.87
N SER A 125 -3.48 31.93 4.14
CA SER A 125 -2.28 31.74 4.97
C SER A 125 -2.19 30.33 5.54
N THR A 126 -3.31 29.80 6.05
CA THR A 126 -3.43 28.40 6.47
C THR A 126 -3.63 27.50 5.26
N GLY A 127 -4.55 27.89 4.37
CA GLY A 127 -4.83 27.26 3.11
C GLY A 127 -5.56 25.91 3.20
N PHE A 128 -6.04 25.51 4.37
CA PHE A 128 -6.90 24.33 4.53
C PHE A 128 -7.81 24.44 5.75
N GLN A 129 -8.87 23.62 5.77
CA GLN A 129 -9.73 23.39 6.93
C GLN A 129 -10.18 21.94 6.94
N THR A 130 -10.20 21.32 8.12
CA THR A 130 -10.82 20.00 8.30
C THR A 130 -12.28 20.17 8.73
N VAL A 131 -13.19 19.56 7.97
CA VAL A 131 -14.61 19.46 8.32
C VAL A 131 -14.94 17.98 8.52
N ASP A 132 -15.36 17.63 9.73
CA ASP A 132 -15.51 16.25 10.22
C ASP A 132 -14.22 15.43 10.04
N ALA A 133 -14.11 14.68 8.94
CA ALA A 133 -12.99 13.79 8.61
C ALA A 133 -12.36 14.10 7.25
N THR A 134 -12.80 15.20 6.62
CA THR A 134 -12.42 15.61 5.28
C THR A 134 -11.66 16.92 5.34
N ASP A 135 -10.46 16.93 4.78
CA ASP A 135 -9.70 18.15 4.59
C ASP A 135 -10.17 18.84 3.31
N ILE A 136 -10.42 20.15 3.40
CA ILE A 136 -10.69 21.01 2.27
C ILE A 136 -9.48 21.94 2.17
N ALA A 137 -8.74 21.86 1.08
CA ALA A 137 -7.46 22.57 0.93
C ALA A 137 -7.39 23.34 -0.40
N LEU A 138 -6.76 24.50 -0.36
CA LEU A 138 -6.34 25.22 -1.56
C LEU A 138 -5.24 24.43 -2.27
N ALA A 139 -5.22 24.56 -3.60
CA ALA A 139 -4.20 23.93 -4.45
C ALA A 139 -2.75 24.20 -4.00
N ALA A 140 -2.45 25.44 -3.57
CA ALA A 140 -1.10 25.87 -3.19
C ALA A 140 -0.66 25.44 -1.76
N SER A 141 -1.53 24.78 -1.00
CA SER A 141 -1.31 24.35 0.39
C SER A 141 -1.80 22.93 0.63
N VAL A 142 -2.05 22.19 -0.44
CA VAL A 142 -2.55 20.81 -0.39
C VAL A 142 -1.58 19.88 0.34
N ASP A 143 -0.28 20.14 0.23
CA ASP A 143 0.81 19.44 0.91
C ASP A 143 0.76 19.54 2.44
N ARG A 144 0.13 20.61 2.95
CA ARG A 144 0.00 20.92 4.38
C ARG A 144 -1.28 20.35 5.00
N ALA A 145 -2.16 19.73 4.23
CA ALA A 145 -3.39 19.15 4.74
C ALA A 145 -3.08 18.00 5.74
N PRO A 146 -3.78 17.90 6.89
CA PRO A 146 -3.54 16.87 7.89
C PRO A 146 -3.52 15.45 7.34
N SER A 147 -4.46 15.12 6.45
CA SER A 147 -4.55 13.83 5.76
C SER A 147 -3.29 13.47 4.96
N VAL A 148 -2.63 14.47 4.36
CA VAL A 148 -1.39 14.29 3.60
C VAL A 148 -0.20 14.07 4.53
N ILE A 149 -0.12 14.85 5.61
CA ILE A 149 0.93 14.71 6.64
C ILE A 149 0.83 13.34 7.31
N ASP A 150 -0.39 12.96 7.72
CA ASP A 150 -0.65 11.69 8.40
C ASP A 150 -0.30 10.48 7.52
N ALA A 151 -0.62 10.55 6.22
CA ALA A 151 -0.34 9.46 5.27
C ALA A 151 1.16 9.21 5.02
N GLN A 152 2.03 10.14 5.41
CA GLN A 152 3.49 9.97 5.32
C GLN A 152 4.05 9.17 6.49
N SER A 153 3.27 8.93 7.55
CA SER A 153 3.70 8.09 8.68
C SER A 153 3.76 6.62 8.25
N SER A 154 4.92 5.99 8.43
CA SER A 154 5.15 4.57 8.17
C SER A 154 6.01 3.90 9.25
N ASN A 155 5.91 4.45 10.47
CA ASN A 155 6.63 3.98 11.65
C ASN A 155 5.64 3.48 12.72
N PHE A 156 5.85 2.26 13.22
CA PHE A 156 4.94 1.61 14.16
C PHE A 156 5.67 1.20 15.43
N ALA A 157 5.33 1.84 16.54
CA ALA A 157 5.97 1.60 17.84
C ALA A 157 5.71 0.18 18.38
N PRO A 158 6.59 -0.36 19.25
CA PRO A 158 6.34 -1.60 19.97
C PRO A 158 4.96 -1.62 20.65
N GLY A 159 4.26 -2.74 20.57
CA GLY A 159 2.89 -2.88 21.07
C GLY A 159 1.79 -2.41 20.10
N THR A 160 2.13 -1.81 18.95
CA THR A 160 1.16 -1.59 17.87
C THR A 160 0.61 -2.94 17.39
N SER A 161 -0.70 -3.07 17.24
CA SER A 161 -1.29 -4.33 16.75
C SER A 161 -1.00 -4.54 15.25
N ARG A 162 -0.81 -5.80 14.86
CA ARG A 162 -0.62 -6.14 13.45
C ARG A 162 -1.88 -5.81 12.63
N GLU A 163 -3.05 -5.91 13.24
CA GLU A 163 -4.34 -5.54 12.63
C GLU A 163 -4.37 -4.05 12.27
N SER A 164 -3.86 -3.16 13.14
CA SER A 164 -3.77 -1.74 12.81
C SER A 164 -2.81 -1.46 11.66
N ILE A 165 -1.70 -2.20 11.55
CA ILE A 165 -0.77 -2.10 10.41
C ILE A 165 -1.46 -2.58 9.13
N ALA A 166 -2.22 -3.67 9.20
CA ALA A 166 -2.99 -4.18 8.07
C ALA A 166 -4.02 -3.17 7.58
N GLU A 167 -4.84 -2.62 8.48
CA GLU A 167 -5.87 -1.63 8.15
C GLU A 167 -5.27 -0.32 7.59
N TYR A 168 -4.11 0.10 8.12
CA TYR A 168 -3.47 1.36 7.77
C TYR A 168 -2.66 1.30 6.47
N VAL A 169 -1.89 0.21 6.27
CA VAL A 169 -0.98 0.03 5.14
C VAL A 169 -1.49 -1.00 4.14
N LEU A 170 -1.71 -2.23 4.61
CA LEU A 170 -1.86 -3.37 3.70
C LEU A 170 -3.18 -3.33 2.95
N HIS A 171 -4.30 -3.17 3.65
CA HIS A 171 -5.64 -3.23 3.06
C HIS A 171 -5.88 -2.13 2.03
N PRO A 172 -5.56 -0.84 2.28
CA PRO A 172 -5.79 0.22 1.29
C PRO A 172 -5.01 0.01 -0.01
N LEU A 173 -3.78 -0.51 0.09
CA LEU A 173 -2.93 -0.82 -1.06
C LEU A 173 -3.36 -2.11 -1.76
N ALA A 174 -3.63 -3.17 -1.00
CA ALA A 174 -4.05 -4.47 -1.51
C ALA A 174 -5.40 -4.40 -2.26
N ALA A 175 -6.37 -3.65 -1.74
CA ALA A 175 -7.68 -3.45 -2.38
C ALA A 175 -7.56 -2.90 -3.81
N ARG A 176 -6.47 -2.18 -4.08
CA ARG A 176 -6.18 -1.51 -5.36
C ARG A 176 -5.25 -2.32 -6.26
N SER A 177 -4.67 -3.39 -5.73
CA SER A 177 -3.60 -4.11 -6.40
C SER A 177 -4.11 -5.37 -7.07
N ARG A 178 -3.59 -5.70 -8.26
CA ARG A 178 -3.80 -7.00 -8.90
C ARG A 178 -2.67 -7.96 -8.61
N SER A 179 -1.51 -7.44 -8.23
CA SER A 179 -0.34 -8.20 -7.84
C SER A 179 0.32 -7.57 -6.62
N VAL A 180 0.62 -8.41 -5.64
CA VAL A 180 1.44 -8.06 -4.47
C VAL A 180 2.65 -8.96 -4.46
N THR A 181 3.84 -8.39 -4.23
CA THR A 181 5.07 -9.15 -4.10
C THR A 181 5.69 -8.92 -2.74
N VAL A 182 5.98 -10.02 -2.04
CA VAL A 182 6.64 -10.07 -0.74
C VAL A 182 7.97 -10.76 -0.93
N ILE A 183 9.05 -10.08 -0.57
CA ILE A 183 10.41 -10.63 -0.59
C ILE A 183 10.93 -10.57 0.84
N ASP A 184 11.25 -11.73 1.43
CA ASP A 184 11.96 -11.81 2.70
C ASP A 184 12.80 -13.11 2.73
N PRO A 185 14.13 -13.06 2.98
CA PRO A 185 14.94 -14.28 3.09
C PRO A 185 14.37 -15.28 4.09
N HIS A 186 13.78 -14.81 5.18
CA HIS A 186 13.33 -15.62 6.29
C HIS A 186 11.82 -15.93 6.25
N LEU A 187 11.14 -15.56 5.16
CA LEU A 187 9.67 -15.63 5.00
C LEU A 187 9.06 -16.99 5.39
N PHE A 188 9.79 -18.08 5.10
CA PHE A 188 9.29 -19.43 5.27
C PHE A 188 9.97 -20.18 6.44
N ASP A 189 10.90 -19.57 7.18
CA ASP A 189 11.71 -20.34 8.14
C ASP A 189 10.86 -21.01 9.23
N HIS A 190 9.72 -20.43 9.64
CA HIS A 190 8.88 -21.08 10.65
C HIS A 190 8.10 -22.25 10.10
N LEU A 191 7.54 -22.14 8.89
CA LEU A 191 6.84 -23.23 8.21
C LEU A 191 7.77 -24.42 7.98
N LEU A 192 9.01 -24.12 7.61
CA LEU A 192 10.04 -25.12 7.34
C LEU A 192 10.67 -25.67 8.63
N GLY A 193 10.33 -25.11 9.79
CA GLY A 193 10.85 -25.54 11.09
C GLY A 193 12.32 -25.21 11.31
N THR A 194 12.84 -24.18 10.62
CA THR A 194 14.20 -23.63 10.72
C THR A 194 14.25 -22.33 11.54
N ALA A 195 13.10 -21.70 11.82
CA ALA A 195 13.06 -20.47 12.59
C ALA A 195 13.52 -20.62 14.04
N ARG A 196 14.21 -19.59 14.54
CA ARG A 196 14.62 -19.48 15.94
C ARG A 196 13.39 -19.30 16.85
N LEU A 197 13.34 -20.04 17.96
CA LEU A 197 12.34 -19.82 19.01
C LEU A 197 12.62 -18.47 19.69
N ARG A 198 11.55 -17.71 19.96
CA ARG A 198 11.63 -16.48 20.75
C ARG A 198 10.86 -16.62 22.05
N SER A 199 11.46 -16.11 23.12
CA SER A 199 10.80 -15.91 24.40
C SER A 199 9.85 -14.72 24.29
N VAL A 200 8.55 -14.94 24.38
CA VAL A 200 7.52 -13.89 24.41
C VAL A 200 6.82 -13.93 25.76
N ASN A 201 6.61 -12.76 26.37
CA ASN A 201 5.87 -12.65 27.62
C ASN A 201 4.37 -12.56 27.33
N VAL A 202 3.63 -13.60 27.66
CA VAL A 202 2.16 -13.67 27.50
C VAL A 202 1.55 -13.75 28.89
N GLY A 203 0.85 -12.69 29.30
CA GLY A 203 0.14 -12.64 30.59
C GLY A 203 1.04 -12.86 31.81
N GLY A 204 2.30 -12.40 31.77
CA GLY A 204 3.28 -12.58 32.85
C GLY A 204 4.09 -13.88 32.79
N ARG A 205 3.90 -14.70 31.73
CA ARG A 205 4.65 -15.95 31.52
C ARG A 205 5.46 -15.88 30.24
N TRP A 206 6.76 -16.14 30.34
CA TRP A 206 7.63 -16.32 29.18
C TRP A 206 7.36 -17.65 28.50
N THR A 207 7.01 -17.61 27.21
CA THR A 207 6.73 -18.78 26.36
C THR A 207 7.61 -18.75 25.13
N GLN A 208 8.09 -19.92 24.69
CA GLN A 208 8.82 -20.04 23.42
C GLN A 208 7.80 -20.20 22.29
N ARG A 209 7.75 -19.25 21.36
CA ARG A 209 6.87 -19.31 20.20
C ARG A 209 7.64 -18.99 18.92
N VAL A 210 7.06 -19.42 17.81
CA VAL A 210 7.51 -19.05 16.47
C VAL A 210 6.41 -18.18 15.86
N GLY A 211 6.81 -17.12 15.17
CA GLY A 211 5.85 -16.19 14.58
C GLY A 211 5.23 -16.72 13.29
N ASP A 212 3.96 -16.41 13.06
CA ASP A 212 3.11 -16.85 11.95
C ASP A 212 2.98 -15.78 10.84
N HIS A 213 4.04 -15.02 10.62
CA HIS A 213 3.99 -13.79 9.83
C HIS A 213 3.58 -14.01 8.35
N VAL A 214 3.98 -15.11 7.71
CA VAL A 214 3.59 -15.38 6.31
C VAL A 214 2.13 -15.79 6.19
N GLU A 215 1.61 -16.62 7.09
CA GLU A 215 0.21 -17.02 7.13
C GLU A 215 -0.67 -15.81 7.40
N TRP A 216 -0.30 -15.02 8.40
CA TRP A 216 -0.98 -13.77 8.72
C TRP A 216 -0.98 -12.82 7.52
N LEU A 217 0.18 -12.54 6.94
CA LEU A 217 0.29 -11.64 5.79
C LEU A 217 -0.54 -12.12 4.60
N VAL A 218 -0.49 -13.42 4.27
CA VAL A 218 -1.27 -14.01 3.19
C VAL A 218 -2.77 -13.96 3.50
N SER A 219 -3.16 -14.15 4.76
CA SER A 219 -4.55 -14.03 5.19
C SER A 219 -5.07 -12.60 5.05
N GLU A 220 -4.30 -11.61 5.52
CA GLU A 220 -4.67 -10.19 5.43
C GLU A 220 -4.76 -9.70 3.98
N LEU A 221 -3.74 -10.03 3.16
CA LEU A 221 -3.76 -9.70 1.74
C LEU A 221 -4.89 -10.45 1.02
N GLY A 222 -5.06 -11.73 1.33
CA GLY A 222 -6.10 -12.59 0.78
C GLY A 222 -7.51 -12.18 1.19
N ALA A 223 -7.71 -11.45 2.29
CA ALA A 223 -9.02 -10.93 2.66
C ALA A 223 -9.46 -9.76 1.76
N VAL A 224 -8.52 -8.98 1.23
CA VAL A 224 -8.81 -7.68 0.62
C VAL A 224 -8.48 -7.61 -0.88
N LEU A 225 -7.56 -8.45 -1.37
CA LEU A 225 -7.19 -8.46 -2.77
C LEU A 225 -8.40 -8.76 -3.68
N PRO A 226 -8.56 -8.02 -4.80
CA PRO A 226 -9.59 -8.28 -5.80
C PRO A 226 -9.59 -9.72 -6.33
N ALA A 227 -10.73 -10.17 -6.84
CA ALA A 227 -10.81 -11.46 -7.53
C ALA A 227 -9.83 -11.52 -8.72
N GLY A 228 -9.14 -12.65 -8.86
CA GLY A 228 -8.13 -12.89 -9.89
C GLY A 228 -6.77 -12.24 -9.62
N ALA A 229 -6.55 -11.66 -8.43
CA ALA A 229 -5.26 -11.12 -8.06
C ALA A 229 -4.22 -12.22 -7.75
N THR A 230 -2.95 -11.82 -7.64
CA THR A 230 -1.83 -12.70 -7.33
C THR A 230 -1.00 -12.19 -6.15
N ILE A 231 -0.61 -13.09 -5.25
CA ILE A 231 0.42 -12.85 -4.24
C ILE A 231 1.67 -13.62 -4.65
N ASN A 232 2.78 -12.93 -4.81
CA ASN A 232 4.09 -13.52 -5.11
C ASN A 232 4.96 -13.48 -3.84
N LEU A 233 5.32 -14.64 -3.33
CA LEU A 233 6.15 -14.81 -2.14
C LEU A 233 7.54 -15.29 -2.54
N VAL A 234 8.58 -14.59 -2.12
CA VAL A 234 9.97 -14.93 -2.42
C VAL A 234 10.78 -14.97 -1.14
N GLY A 235 11.45 -16.09 -0.88
CA GLY A 235 12.35 -16.24 0.27
C GLY A 235 13.52 -17.18 0.01
N ASP A 236 14.39 -17.36 0.99
CA ASP A 236 15.52 -18.26 0.86
C ASP A 236 15.07 -19.72 1.10
N TYR A 237 15.68 -20.66 0.37
CA TYR A 237 15.58 -22.08 0.69
C TYR A 237 16.66 -22.41 1.73
N PRO A 238 16.28 -22.77 2.98
CA PRO A 238 17.26 -23.00 4.03
C PRO A 238 18.10 -24.24 3.71
N THR A 239 19.41 -24.14 3.98
CA THR A 239 20.36 -25.26 3.83
C THR A 239 20.52 -26.08 5.11
N GLU A 240 19.75 -25.74 6.14
CA GLU A 240 19.86 -26.28 7.48
C GLU A 240 18.90 -27.46 7.69
N ARG A 241 19.19 -28.28 8.71
CA ARG A 241 18.24 -29.29 9.20
C ARG A 241 17.10 -28.59 9.93
N ARG A 242 15.93 -29.22 9.92
CA ARG A 242 14.83 -28.79 10.78
C ARG A 242 15.25 -28.90 12.25
N ARG A 243 14.57 -28.17 13.13
CA ARG A 243 14.83 -28.22 14.58
C ARG A 243 14.69 -29.61 15.20
N ASP A 244 13.88 -30.49 14.62
CA ASP A 244 13.74 -31.88 15.04
C ASP A 244 14.89 -32.80 14.57
N GLY A 245 15.88 -32.24 13.87
CA GLY A 245 17.05 -32.95 13.35
C GLY A 245 16.82 -33.65 12.01
N SER A 246 15.60 -33.60 11.46
CA SER A 246 15.27 -34.18 10.16
C SER A 246 15.81 -33.33 9.00
N MET A 247 16.01 -33.98 7.85
CA MET A 247 16.44 -33.32 6.62
C MET A 247 15.24 -32.68 5.94
N LEU A 248 15.34 -31.38 5.62
CA LEU A 248 14.33 -30.68 4.84
C LEU A 248 14.50 -31.00 3.35
N THR A 249 13.58 -31.82 2.81
CA THR A 249 13.51 -32.10 1.37
C THR A 249 12.64 -31.05 0.66
N LYS A 250 12.85 -30.87 -0.65
CA LYS A 250 12.04 -29.95 -1.46
C LYS A 250 10.56 -30.31 -1.46
N ASP A 251 10.22 -31.60 -1.49
CA ASP A 251 8.83 -32.05 -1.49
C ASP A 251 8.16 -31.82 -0.13
N LEU A 252 8.88 -32.03 0.97
CA LEU A 252 8.38 -31.70 2.31
C LEU A 252 8.17 -30.20 2.46
N ALA A 253 9.14 -29.38 2.03
CA ALA A 253 9.02 -27.93 2.03
C ALA A 253 7.82 -27.46 1.19
N ARG A 254 7.63 -28.02 -0.01
CA ARG A 254 6.49 -27.73 -0.87
C ARG A 254 5.18 -28.06 -0.17
N SER A 255 5.09 -29.25 0.43
CA SER A 255 3.89 -29.70 1.15
C SER A 255 3.57 -28.78 2.32
N ASP A 256 4.54 -28.52 3.19
CA ASP A 256 4.36 -27.70 4.40
C ASP A 256 3.92 -26.27 4.05
N ILE A 257 4.54 -25.66 3.03
CA ILE A 257 4.18 -24.32 2.55
C ILE A 257 2.78 -24.33 1.93
N THR A 258 2.50 -25.23 0.99
CA THR A 258 1.18 -25.30 0.33
C THR A 258 0.06 -25.47 1.36
N THR A 259 0.20 -26.40 2.30
CA THR A 259 -0.81 -26.63 3.35
C THR A 259 -1.03 -25.39 4.23
N ALA A 260 0.03 -24.68 4.60
CA ALA A 260 -0.08 -23.46 5.39
C ALA A 260 -0.80 -22.33 4.62
N LEU A 261 -0.47 -22.15 3.35
CA LEU A 261 -1.09 -21.14 2.49
C LEU A 261 -2.57 -21.45 2.22
N GLU A 262 -2.92 -22.71 1.94
CA GLU A 262 -4.31 -23.16 1.79
C GLU A 262 -5.12 -22.89 3.06
N LYS A 263 -4.56 -23.21 4.23
CA LYS A 263 -5.20 -22.93 5.52
C LYS A 263 -5.42 -21.44 5.76
N SER A 264 -4.44 -20.61 5.41
CA SER A 264 -4.50 -19.14 5.56
C SER A 264 -5.61 -18.51 4.72
N LEU A 265 -6.01 -19.18 3.64
CA LEU A 265 -7.01 -18.73 2.68
C LEU A 265 -8.32 -19.51 2.73
N ALA A 266 -8.50 -20.40 3.71
CA ALA A 266 -9.66 -21.30 3.78
C ALA A 266 -11.03 -20.58 3.84
N GLY A 267 -11.06 -19.30 4.23
CA GLY A 267 -12.26 -18.47 4.27
C GLY A 267 -12.56 -17.69 2.97
N ARG A 268 -11.69 -17.76 1.96
CA ARG A 268 -11.84 -16.99 0.72
C ARG A 268 -12.61 -17.78 -0.33
N ASN A 269 -13.65 -17.16 -0.89
CA ASN A 269 -14.54 -17.76 -1.91
C ASN A 269 -14.35 -17.17 -3.32
N SER A 270 -13.37 -16.28 -3.50
CA SER A 270 -13.12 -15.61 -4.78
C SER A 270 -11.73 -15.97 -5.30
N PRO A 271 -11.53 -16.08 -6.62
CA PRO A 271 -10.25 -16.45 -7.21
C PRO A 271 -9.07 -15.61 -6.67
N LEU A 272 -8.00 -16.28 -6.27
CA LEU A 272 -6.71 -15.73 -5.89
C LEU A 272 -5.62 -16.75 -6.17
N GLU A 273 -4.53 -16.28 -6.74
CA GLU A 273 -3.33 -17.08 -6.95
C GLU A 273 -2.26 -16.70 -5.94
N VAL A 274 -1.68 -17.68 -5.25
CA VAL A 274 -0.48 -17.48 -4.45
C VAL A 274 0.66 -18.28 -5.05
N MET A 275 1.66 -17.58 -5.56
CA MET A 275 2.89 -18.16 -6.07
C MET A 275 3.98 -18.02 -5.00
N TYR A 276 4.75 -19.07 -4.78
CA TYR A 276 5.92 -19.00 -3.93
C TYR A 276 7.17 -19.52 -4.63
N THR A 277 8.28 -18.83 -4.40
CA THR A 277 9.61 -19.18 -4.90
C THR A 277 10.59 -19.15 -3.75
N LEU A 278 11.31 -20.25 -3.54
CA LEU A 278 12.40 -20.36 -2.60
C LEU A 278 13.71 -20.46 -3.38
N VAL A 279 14.64 -19.54 -3.09
CA VAL A 279 15.93 -19.44 -3.76
C VAL A 279 17.01 -19.98 -2.85
N GLN A 280 17.73 -21.00 -3.30
CA GLN A 280 18.91 -21.52 -2.63
C GLN A 280 20.13 -20.73 -3.14
N GLY A 281 20.48 -19.65 -2.44
CA GLY A 281 21.63 -18.85 -2.82
C GLY A 281 22.95 -19.65 -2.76
N PRO A 282 23.87 -19.54 -3.74
CA PRO A 282 25.25 -19.92 -3.49
C PRO A 282 25.78 -19.02 -2.37
N LYS A 283 26.62 -19.57 -1.49
CA LYS A 283 27.09 -18.97 -0.23
C LYS A 283 27.62 -17.52 -0.29
N GLN A 284 27.76 -16.86 -1.44
CA GLN A 284 28.28 -15.50 -1.57
C GLN A 284 27.65 -14.58 -2.65
N GLY A 285 26.69 -15.02 -3.47
CA GLY A 285 26.28 -14.24 -4.67
C GLY A 285 24.82 -13.79 -4.75
N VAL A 286 23.89 -14.58 -4.21
CA VAL A 286 22.44 -14.35 -4.33
C VAL A 286 21.79 -14.67 -2.99
N ARG A 287 22.13 -13.87 -1.96
CA ARG A 287 21.33 -13.86 -0.73
C ARG A 287 20.33 -12.75 -0.86
N ILE A 288 19.06 -13.05 -0.64
CA ILE A 288 18.04 -12.04 -0.46
C ILE A 288 18.40 -11.32 0.85
N SER A 289 19.08 -10.19 0.79
CA SER A 289 19.46 -9.45 2.02
C SER A 289 18.39 -8.45 2.44
N ASN A 290 17.63 -7.97 1.46
CA ASN A 290 16.66 -6.91 1.62
C ASN A 290 15.25 -7.48 1.62
N ARG A 291 14.36 -6.79 2.33
CA ARG A 291 12.98 -7.21 2.51
C ARG A 291 12.07 -6.21 1.87
N TYR A 292 11.19 -6.67 1.00
CA TYR A 292 10.35 -5.80 0.21
C TYR A 292 8.89 -6.20 0.30
N LEU A 293 8.04 -5.18 0.35
CA LEU A 293 6.61 -5.30 0.13
C LEU A 293 6.22 -4.38 -1.01
N VAL A 294 5.65 -4.94 -2.08
CA VAL A 294 5.40 -4.23 -3.32
C VAL A 294 3.97 -4.46 -3.77
N PHE A 295 3.30 -3.37 -4.11
CA PHE A 295 1.94 -3.32 -4.62
C PHE A 295 1.98 -2.71 -6.03
N ASP A 296 1.33 -3.37 -6.99
CA ASP A 296 1.28 -2.87 -8.37
C ASP A 296 0.45 -1.58 -8.53
N CYS A 297 -0.27 -1.14 -7.49
CA CYS A 297 -0.84 0.21 -7.39
C CYS A 297 0.20 1.33 -7.13
N GLY A 298 1.50 1.02 -7.20
CA GLY A 298 2.59 2.00 -7.25
C GLY A 298 3.27 2.27 -5.91
N PHE A 299 3.10 1.37 -4.94
CA PHE A 299 3.74 1.47 -3.63
C PHE A 299 4.71 0.32 -3.42
N GLY A 300 5.89 0.63 -2.89
CA GLY A 300 6.87 -0.34 -2.47
C GLY A 300 7.51 0.10 -1.16
N PHE A 301 7.85 -0.85 -0.30
CA PHE A 301 8.52 -0.61 0.97
C PHE A 301 9.75 -1.49 1.09
N LEU A 302 10.82 -0.92 1.65
CA LEU A 302 11.87 -1.66 2.31
C LEU A 302 11.45 -1.88 3.77
N VAL A 303 11.57 -3.12 4.26
CA VAL A 303 11.26 -3.48 5.64
C VAL A 303 12.55 -3.61 6.43
N ASP A 304 12.83 -2.65 7.31
CA ASP A 304 14.16 -2.48 7.91
C ASP A 304 14.50 -3.52 8.98
N HIS A 305 13.49 -4.05 9.68
CA HIS A 305 13.69 -4.91 10.86
C HIS A 305 12.98 -6.27 10.83
N ASP A 306 12.75 -6.80 9.63
CA ASP A 306 12.17 -8.12 9.40
C ASP A 306 10.64 -8.24 9.60
N PHE A 307 9.96 -8.95 8.71
CA PHE A 307 8.55 -9.31 8.89
C PHE A 307 8.34 -10.20 10.12
N TYR A 308 9.39 -10.84 10.66
CA TYR A 308 9.32 -11.54 11.95
C TYR A 308 8.77 -10.70 13.11
N ARG A 309 8.88 -9.37 13.08
CA ARG A 309 8.28 -8.50 14.11
C ARG A 309 6.75 -8.49 14.09
N LEU A 310 6.16 -8.89 12.96
CA LEU A 310 4.73 -9.08 12.76
C LEU A 310 4.31 -10.54 12.97
N GLY A 311 5.21 -11.39 13.48
CA GLY A 311 4.93 -12.79 13.78
C GLY A 311 4.04 -13.02 15.02
N PHE A 312 3.62 -11.95 15.70
CA PHE A 312 2.74 -11.99 16.86
C PHE A 312 1.66 -10.91 16.73
N GLU A 313 0.66 -10.95 17.60
CA GLU A 313 -0.48 -10.02 17.61
C GLU A 313 -0.08 -8.54 17.64
N THR A 314 1.08 -8.22 18.23
CA THR A 314 1.63 -6.87 18.28
C THR A 314 3.08 -6.84 17.82
N VAL A 315 3.54 -5.69 17.33
CA VAL A 315 4.95 -5.43 17.01
C VAL A 315 5.81 -5.76 18.23
N ASP A 316 6.67 -6.76 18.07
CA ASP A 316 7.59 -7.25 19.10
C ASP A 316 8.98 -6.61 18.98
N GLY A 317 9.66 -6.51 20.13
CA GLY A 317 11.04 -6.00 20.24
C GLY A 317 11.16 -4.55 20.76
N PRO A 318 12.40 -4.08 20.95
CA PRO A 318 12.68 -2.78 21.58
C PRO A 318 12.67 -1.59 20.61
N GLU A 319 12.56 -1.84 19.30
CA GLU A 319 12.61 -0.80 18.26
C GLU A 319 11.29 -0.79 17.48
N ASP A 320 11.04 0.29 16.76
CA ASP A 320 9.84 0.40 15.93
C ASP A 320 9.91 -0.52 14.69
N PHE A 321 8.75 -0.87 14.17
CA PHE A 321 8.61 -1.48 12.85
C PHE A 321 8.53 -0.37 11.80
N LEU A 322 9.54 -0.31 10.93
CA LEU A 322 9.69 0.73 9.91
C LEU A 322 9.42 0.19 8.51
N LEU A 323 8.54 0.88 7.79
CA LEU A 323 8.31 0.70 6.36
C LEU A 323 8.86 1.88 5.59
N SER A 324 10.07 1.73 5.05
CA SER A 324 10.75 2.78 4.29
C SER A 324 10.25 2.77 2.85
N ARG A 325 9.50 3.80 2.45
CA ARG A 325 8.92 3.88 1.10
C ARG A 325 10.01 3.90 0.02
N LEU A 326 9.87 3.03 -0.98
CA LEU A 326 10.68 3.05 -2.19
C LEU A 326 10.20 4.21 -3.08
N GLY A 327 11.12 5.05 -3.53
CA GLY A 327 10.80 6.19 -4.39
C GLY A 327 10.08 5.78 -5.69
N LEU A 328 9.26 6.70 -6.23
CA LEU A 328 8.43 6.49 -7.43
C LEU A 328 9.24 6.17 -8.71
N ASP A 329 10.56 6.36 -8.71
CA ASP A 329 11.47 6.04 -9.81
C ASP A 329 11.96 4.58 -9.82
N HIS A 330 11.45 3.75 -8.90
CA HIS A 330 11.87 2.36 -8.74
C HIS A 330 10.88 1.24 -9.10
N PRO A 331 9.74 1.44 -9.79
CA PRO A 331 8.93 0.32 -10.30
C PRO A 331 9.75 -0.62 -11.19
N GLN A 332 10.62 -0.05 -12.05
CA GLN A 332 11.53 -0.81 -12.89
C GLN A 332 12.55 -1.57 -12.04
N ARG A 333 13.14 -0.92 -11.03
CA ARG A 333 14.14 -1.55 -10.14
C ARG A 333 13.56 -2.66 -9.28
N ILE A 334 12.30 -2.50 -8.84
CA ILE A 334 11.54 -3.52 -8.11
C ILE A 334 11.18 -4.68 -9.06
N ARG A 335 10.72 -4.37 -10.27
CA ARG A 335 10.47 -5.37 -11.31
C ARG A 335 11.75 -6.11 -11.69
N ASP A 336 12.87 -5.41 -11.82
CA ASP A 336 14.21 -5.96 -12.08
C ASP A 336 14.75 -6.77 -10.90
N LEU A 337 14.41 -6.40 -9.65
CA LEU A 337 14.70 -7.21 -8.46
C LEU A 337 13.90 -8.52 -8.52
N VAL A 338 12.57 -8.44 -8.71
CA VAL A 338 11.69 -9.61 -8.82
C VAL A 338 12.08 -10.49 -10.00
N SER A 339 12.32 -9.91 -11.18
CA SER A 339 12.81 -10.60 -12.37
C SER A 339 14.23 -11.12 -12.21
N GLY A 340 15.10 -10.43 -11.50
CA GLY A 340 16.46 -10.88 -11.18
C GLY A 340 16.45 -12.14 -10.31
N TYR A 341 15.55 -12.23 -9.33
CA TYR A 341 15.32 -13.46 -8.56
C TYR A 341 14.58 -14.53 -9.38
N ALA A 342 13.64 -14.14 -10.26
CA ALA A 342 12.89 -15.05 -11.11
C ALA A 342 13.68 -15.58 -12.33
N ASN A 343 14.80 -14.96 -12.71
CA ASN A 343 15.65 -15.36 -13.84
C ASN A 343 16.95 -16.05 -13.41
N TYR A 344 17.16 -16.30 -12.11
CA TYR A 344 18.29 -17.08 -11.61
C TYR A 344 17.99 -18.58 -11.78
N ASP A 345 18.53 -19.20 -12.84
CA ASP A 345 18.41 -20.63 -13.14
C ASP A 345 19.75 -21.36 -13.00
N PRO A 346 19.93 -22.03 -11.86
CA PRO A 346 20.42 -23.39 -11.84
C PRO A 346 19.26 -24.28 -11.40
N ALA A 347 18.80 -25.20 -12.26
CA ALA A 347 17.68 -26.11 -12.05
C ALA A 347 17.68 -26.89 -10.71
N THR A 348 18.78 -26.86 -9.94
CA THR A 348 18.92 -27.44 -8.60
C THR A 348 18.69 -26.45 -7.44
N ALA A 349 18.75 -25.14 -7.66
CA ALA A 349 18.76 -24.11 -6.63
C ALA A 349 17.40 -23.44 -6.36
N ARG A 350 16.33 -23.87 -7.02
CA ARG A 350 15.00 -23.27 -6.87
C ARG A 350 13.96 -24.29 -6.43
N LEU A 351 13.03 -23.84 -5.59
CA LEU A 351 11.78 -24.55 -5.28
C LEU A 351 10.62 -23.60 -5.58
N GLU A 352 9.68 -24.05 -6.39
CA GLU A 352 8.48 -23.29 -6.72
C GLU A 352 7.22 -24.09 -6.38
N GLY A 353 6.17 -23.35 -6.08
CA GLY A 353 4.82 -23.89 -6.00
C GLY A 353 3.78 -22.79 -6.14
N LYS A 354 2.54 -23.25 -6.29
CA LYS A 354 1.38 -22.40 -6.58
C LYS A 354 0.18 -22.96 -5.83
N VAL A 355 -0.57 -22.06 -5.20
CA VAL A 355 -1.86 -22.33 -4.58
C VAL A 355 -2.92 -21.53 -5.33
N LEU A 356 -3.99 -22.20 -5.75
CA LEU A 356 -5.16 -21.58 -6.36
C LEU A 356 -6.32 -21.70 -5.38
N VAL A 357 -6.90 -20.58 -5.01
CA VAL A 357 -8.08 -20.52 -4.15
C VAL A 357 -9.19 -19.86 -4.93
N GLY A 358 -10.34 -20.51 -5.07
CA GLY A 358 -11.45 -20.02 -5.88
C GLY A 358 -12.55 -21.06 -6.02
#